data_AF-A0A8J4VT60-F1
#
_entry.id   AF-A0A8J4VT60-F1
#
_cell.length_a   1.000
_cell.length_b   1.000
_cell.length_c   1.000
_cell.angle_alpha   90.00
_cell.angle_beta   90.00
_cell.angle_gamma   90.00
#
_symmetry.space_group_name_H-M   'P 1'
#
loop_
_entity.id
_entity.type
_entity.pdbx_description
1 polymer ?
#
loop_
_entity_poly.entity_id
_entity_poly.type
_entity_poly.pdbx_seq_one_letter_code
_entity_poly.pdbx_strand_id
1 'polypeptide(L)'
;MKHFCAGPMEFGRLLLTGFMVLCVLGVGGKELQGSAPCVFPAIYNFGDSNSDTGGISAAFEPIPAPYGDAFFHKPAGRDSDGRVLIDFIAEHLKLPYLSAYLNSLGTSYQHGANFATGGSTIRRQNETIFEYGISPFSLDIQIVQFLQFKARTYALYNQAKTPSERSKLPRPQDFSKALYTFDIGQNDLSVGFRKMNFDQLRAAMPDIVDQLATAVQRIYQQGGRTFWIHNTGPIGCLPVNFFYNHNPAPGSLDQHGCLKGQNDMAVEFNKQLKDRVIKLRAELPEAAITYVDLYAAKYGLISNAKNEGFADPLKVCCGYHVNYDHVWCGTKALVNGSAVFGASCANPSQLGNGKNIKGPTFSLPHLPSGSSGQNATDFLVQEVYTPTISARQFGLTQATPTPPLMLLGTHEWHIKLRPRKCSTNSQCAYNEHDDDKSYTVGYFSKERLTITSDVVGNFIFGCGQTNEGLFGGIDGLLGLGRGQVSLVQQATQKYKKFFPYCLPSTISSTGYLTLGKSSELSSSLKFTPMVMLSLGQSFCGLWVL
;
A
#
# COMPACT_ATOMS: atom_id res chain seq x y z
N MET A 1 -28.87 15.56 -1.67
CA MET A 1 -30.21 16.05 -1.25
C MET A 1 -30.23 17.60 -1.27
N LYS A 2 -30.60 18.26 -2.38
CA LYS A 2 -30.26 19.69 -2.60
C LYS A 2 -31.17 20.79 -1.98
N HIS A 3 -32.17 20.46 -1.18
CA HIS A 3 -33.08 21.47 -0.60
C HIS A 3 -33.47 21.17 0.85
N PHE A 4 -32.52 21.10 1.79
CA PHE A 4 -32.89 20.94 3.21
C PHE A 4 -31.94 21.67 4.16
N CYS A 5 -31.86 22.99 4.04
CA CYS A 5 -31.32 23.87 5.09
C CYS A 5 -32.16 25.15 5.17
N ALA A 6 -33.27 25.11 5.90
CA ALA A 6 -34.01 26.29 6.35
C ALA A 6 -34.56 26.06 7.77
N GLY A 7 -34.39 27.05 8.64
CA GLY A 7 -34.69 26.98 10.09
C GLY A 7 -36.17 27.22 10.47
N PRO A 8 -36.47 27.50 11.76
CA PRO A 8 -37.06 26.52 12.68
C PRO A 8 -38.45 26.92 13.23
N MET A 9 -39.22 25.98 13.80
CA MET A 9 -40.30 26.24 14.77
C MET A 9 -40.56 25.07 15.74
N GLU A 10 -41.14 25.41 16.88
CA GLU A 10 -41.12 24.78 18.22
C GLU A 10 -42.21 23.74 18.57
N PHE A 11 -42.02 23.16 19.79
CA PHE A 11 -43.00 22.75 20.84
C PHE A 11 -43.36 21.26 21.03
N GLY A 12 -43.24 20.82 22.30
CA GLY A 12 -44.20 19.87 22.90
C GLY A 12 -43.63 18.66 23.67
N ARG A 13 -43.81 18.65 25.00
CA ARG A 13 -43.44 17.61 25.98
C ARG A 13 -44.31 16.34 25.89
N LEU A 14 -43.81 15.18 26.35
CA LEU A 14 -44.38 14.45 27.51
C LEU A 14 -43.56 13.19 27.91
N LEU A 15 -43.59 12.91 29.21
CA LEU A 15 -42.97 11.82 29.98
C LEU A 15 -43.79 10.53 29.93
N LEU A 16 -43.15 9.36 30.16
CA LEU A 16 -43.49 8.47 31.29
C LEU A 16 -42.58 7.22 31.36
N THR A 17 -42.34 6.84 32.61
CA THR A 17 -41.36 5.91 33.18
C THR A 17 -41.85 4.46 33.23
N GLY A 18 -40.92 3.50 33.25
CA GLY A 18 -41.17 2.12 33.68
C GLY A 18 -39.87 1.42 34.11
N PHE A 19 -39.74 1.15 35.40
CA PHE A 19 -38.60 0.47 36.04
C PHE A 19 -38.90 -1.03 36.14
N MET A 20 -37.93 -1.90 35.85
CA MET A 20 -37.88 -3.27 36.40
C MET A 20 -36.44 -3.69 36.65
N VAL A 21 -36.22 -4.10 37.90
CA VAL A 21 -34.96 -4.55 38.51
C VAL A 21 -34.67 -5.99 38.07
N LEU A 22 -33.43 -6.29 37.70
CA LEU A 22 -32.95 -7.67 37.57
C LEU A 22 -31.64 -7.88 38.33
N CYS A 23 -31.63 -8.93 39.16
CA CYS A 23 -30.54 -9.39 40.01
C CYS A 23 -29.26 -9.69 39.24
N VAL A 24 -28.13 -9.18 39.73
CA VAL A 24 -26.78 -9.48 39.21
C VAL A 24 -26.21 -10.69 39.94
N LEU A 25 -26.14 -11.84 39.26
CA LEU A 25 -25.22 -12.91 39.62
C LEU A 25 -23.88 -12.61 38.94
N GLY A 26 -22.86 -12.26 39.73
CA GLY A 26 -21.52 -11.98 39.24
C GLY A 26 -20.83 -13.26 38.76
N VAL A 27 -20.76 -13.45 37.44
CA VAL A 27 -19.83 -14.39 36.81
C VAL A 27 -18.55 -13.61 36.53
N GLY A 28 -17.46 -13.95 37.22
CA GLY A 28 -16.14 -13.39 37.00
C GLY A 28 -15.73 -13.57 35.54
N GLY A 29 -15.74 -12.49 34.77
CA GLY A 29 -15.29 -12.47 33.39
C GLY A 29 -13.79 -12.69 33.33
N LYS A 30 -13.35 -13.82 32.78
CA LYS A 30 -12.01 -13.94 32.22
C LYS A 30 -11.93 -13.02 31.01
N GLU A 31 -11.01 -12.06 31.04
CA GLU A 31 -10.62 -11.27 29.87
C GLU A 31 -10.22 -12.21 28.73
N LEU A 32 -10.92 -12.13 27.60
CA LEU A 32 -10.52 -12.74 26.34
C LEU A 32 -9.56 -11.77 25.63
N GLN A 33 -8.31 -12.19 25.50
CA GLN A 33 -7.25 -11.51 24.74
C GLN A 33 -7.71 -11.22 23.30
N GLY A 34 -7.48 -9.99 22.82
CA GLY A 34 -7.72 -9.62 21.43
C GLY A 34 -6.96 -10.53 20.45
N SER A 35 -7.45 -10.65 19.22
CA SER A 35 -6.74 -11.38 18.14
C SER A 35 -5.27 -10.97 18.14
N ALA A 36 -4.38 -11.95 18.23
CA ALA A 36 -2.95 -11.68 18.23
C ALA A 36 -2.55 -10.88 16.98
N PRO A 37 -1.56 -9.97 17.07
CA PRO A 37 -0.98 -9.31 15.90
C PRO A 37 -0.57 -10.34 14.84
N CYS A 38 -0.62 -9.98 13.54
CA CYS A 38 0.00 -10.81 12.51
C CYS A 38 1.52 -10.84 12.75
N VAL A 39 2.03 -11.96 13.23
CA VAL A 39 3.46 -12.14 13.50
C VAL A 39 4.07 -12.99 12.38
N PHE A 40 4.95 -12.37 11.59
CA PHE A 40 5.72 -13.07 10.56
C PHE A 40 7.12 -13.39 11.10
N PRO A 41 7.54 -14.66 11.12
CA PRO A 41 8.89 -15.03 11.59
C PRO A 41 9.99 -14.77 10.55
N ALA A 42 9.61 -14.65 9.27
CA ALA A 42 10.52 -14.49 8.15
C ALA A 42 9.82 -13.78 6.96
N ILE A 43 10.63 -13.17 6.10
CA ILE A 43 10.19 -12.58 4.83
C ILE A 43 10.98 -13.22 3.68
N TYR A 44 10.29 -13.65 2.62
CA TYR A 44 10.91 -14.05 1.36
C TYR A 44 10.48 -13.08 0.27
N ASN A 45 11.43 -12.30 -0.25
CA ASN A 45 11.17 -11.24 -1.22
C ASN A 45 11.59 -11.65 -2.62
N PHE A 46 10.76 -11.33 -3.60
CA PHE A 46 10.98 -11.51 -5.04
C PHE A 46 10.75 -10.17 -5.70
N GLY A 47 11.59 -9.80 -6.65
CA GLY A 47 11.51 -8.44 -7.14
C GLY A 47 12.58 -8.02 -8.13
N ASP A 48 12.57 -6.73 -8.40
CA ASP A 48 13.62 -6.03 -9.12
C ASP A 48 14.42 -5.08 -8.20
N SER A 49 15.03 -4.05 -8.79
CA SER A 49 15.82 -3.03 -8.10
C SER A 49 15.08 -2.32 -6.97
N ASN A 50 13.75 -2.20 -7.03
CA ASN A 50 12.95 -1.53 -5.99
C ASN A 50 13.06 -2.20 -4.61
N SER A 51 13.44 -3.48 -4.61
CA SER A 51 13.54 -4.29 -3.41
C SER A 51 14.86 -5.07 -3.34
N ASP A 52 15.80 -4.87 -4.25
CA ASP A 52 17.11 -5.55 -4.24
C ASP A 52 17.96 -5.11 -3.03
N THR A 53 18.47 -6.07 -2.28
CA THR A 53 19.34 -5.86 -1.11
C THR A 53 20.77 -6.36 -1.30
N GLY A 54 21.21 -6.58 -2.54
CA GLY A 54 22.57 -7.04 -2.88
C GLY A 54 22.65 -8.15 -3.91
N GLY A 55 21.54 -8.60 -4.48
CA GLY A 55 21.47 -9.69 -5.45
C GLY A 55 22.22 -9.36 -6.73
N ILE A 56 21.94 -8.22 -7.35
CA ILE A 56 22.66 -7.78 -8.56
C ILE A 56 24.15 -7.57 -8.28
N SER A 57 24.46 -6.95 -7.13
CA SER A 57 25.83 -6.65 -6.68
C SER A 57 26.65 -7.90 -6.39
N ALA A 58 26.03 -8.99 -5.93
CA ALA A 58 26.71 -10.25 -5.66
C ALA A 58 26.91 -11.10 -6.93
N ALA A 59 26.04 -10.92 -7.93
CA ALA A 59 26.08 -11.68 -9.17
C ALA A 59 27.03 -11.11 -10.22
N PHE A 60 27.12 -9.77 -10.29
CA PHE A 60 27.87 -9.06 -11.31
C PHE A 60 28.90 -8.13 -10.67
N GLU A 61 28.79 -6.82 -10.90
CA GLU A 61 29.71 -5.84 -10.36
C GLU A 61 29.21 -5.29 -9.03
N PRO A 62 30.11 -5.09 -8.05
CA PRO A 62 29.74 -4.44 -6.80
C PRO A 62 29.14 -3.07 -7.06
N ILE A 63 27.97 -2.80 -6.49
CA ILE A 63 27.42 -1.44 -6.51
C ILE A 63 28.41 -0.53 -5.75
N PRO A 64 28.97 0.52 -6.37
CA PRO A 64 30.04 1.33 -5.78
C PRO A 64 29.48 2.41 -4.84
N ALA A 65 30.33 3.31 -4.35
CA ALA A 65 29.87 4.57 -3.77
C ALA A 65 29.35 5.49 -4.89
N PRO A 66 28.37 6.39 -4.65
CA PRO A 66 27.83 6.85 -3.36
C PRO A 66 26.58 6.09 -2.85
N TYR A 67 26.27 4.92 -3.39
CA TYR A 67 25.13 4.13 -2.93
C TYR A 67 25.34 3.70 -1.47
N GLY A 68 24.28 3.73 -0.68
CA GLY A 68 24.30 3.43 0.75
C GLY A 68 24.89 4.54 1.66
N ASP A 69 25.45 5.63 1.13
CA ASP A 69 26.12 6.67 1.94
C ASP A 69 25.21 7.33 3.00
N ALA A 70 23.92 7.51 2.69
CA ALA A 70 22.99 8.22 3.56
C ALA A 70 22.57 7.41 4.80
N PHE A 71 22.53 6.07 4.71
CA PHE A 71 22.06 5.22 5.79
C PHE A 71 23.08 4.17 6.25
N PHE A 72 23.66 3.43 5.31
CA PHE A 72 24.64 2.38 5.62
C PHE A 72 26.06 2.96 5.77
N HIS A 73 26.28 4.19 5.30
CA HIS A 73 27.56 4.92 5.30
C HIS A 73 28.68 4.18 4.54
N LYS A 74 28.27 3.30 3.62
CA LYS A 74 29.10 2.55 2.69
C LYS A 74 28.20 1.87 1.65
N PRO A 75 28.75 1.40 0.53
CA PRO A 75 28.01 0.56 -0.40
C PRO A 75 27.46 -0.70 0.27
N ALA A 76 26.15 -0.90 0.11
CA ALA A 76 25.38 -1.99 0.72
C ALA A 76 24.64 -2.85 -0.32
N GLY A 77 25.03 -2.76 -1.59
CA GLY A 77 24.47 -3.55 -2.69
C GLY A 77 23.03 -3.19 -3.08
N ARG A 78 22.54 -2.02 -2.68
CA ARG A 78 21.19 -1.51 -3.02
C ARG A 78 21.34 -0.40 -4.05
N ASP A 79 20.44 -0.33 -5.03
CA ASP A 79 20.33 0.78 -5.99
C ASP A 79 19.67 2.01 -5.34
N SER A 80 20.19 2.41 -4.18
CA SER A 80 19.67 3.46 -3.31
C SER A 80 20.83 4.08 -2.53
N ASP A 81 20.72 5.34 -2.13
CA ASP A 81 21.65 5.95 -1.16
C ASP A 81 21.46 5.39 0.27
N GLY A 82 20.51 4.50 0.47
CA GLY A 82 20.24 3.86 1.75
C GLY A 82 19.32 2.66 1.63
N ARG A 83 18.28 2.65 2.47
CA ARG A 83 17.30 1.56 2.57
C ARG A 83 16.41 1.49 1.32
N VAL A 84 15.91 0.30 1.02
CA VAL A 84 14.88 0.05 -0.02
C VAL A 84 13.57 -0.37 0.65
N LEU A 85 12.46 -0.46 -0.10
CA LEU A 85 11.11 -0.69 0.46
C LEU A 85 11.04 -1.89 1.40
N ILE A 86 11.71 -2.98 1.05
CA ILE A 86 11.74 -4.20 1.85
C ILE A 86 12.43 -4.03 3.21
N ASP A 87 13.38 -3.10 3.34
CA ASP A 87 14.04 -2.80 4.61
C ASP A 87 13.07 -2.13 5.60
N PHE A 88 12.20 -1.23 5.11
CA PHE A 88 11.16 -0.61 5.92
C PHE A 88 10.08 -1.60 6.35
N ILE A 89 9.73 -2.56 5.47
CA ILE A 89 8.81 -3.67 5.82
C ILE A 89 9.43 -4.51 6.94
N ALA A 90 10.72 -4.86 6.83
CA ALA A 90 11.43 -5.61 7.86
C ALA A 90 11.46 -4.87 9.21
N GLU A 91 11.74 -3.56 9.22
CA GLU A 91 11.69 -2.72 10.42
C GLU A 91 10.31 -2.74 11.10
N HIS A 92 9.25 -2.57 10.32
CA HIS A 92 7.89 -2.56 10.84
C HIS A 92 7.51 -3.91 11.47
N LEU A 93 7.98 -5.00 10.87
CA LEU A 93 7.80 -6.36 11.37
C LEU A 93 8.81 -6.74 12.47
N LYS A 94 9.72 -5.83 12.85
CA LYS A 94 10.79 -6.04 13.84
C LYS A 94 11.69 -7.22 13.49
N LEU A 95 11.95 -7.40 12.20
CA LEU A 95 12.88 -8.39 11.65
C LEU A 95 14.19 -7.70 11.23
N PRO A 96 15.33 -8.43 11.20
CA PRO A 96 16.55 -7.90 10.61
C PRO A 96 16.36 -7.65 9.11
N TYR A 97 17.16 -6.74 8.56
CA TYR A 97 17.20 -6.54 7.10
C TYR A 97 17.55 -7.82 6.37
N LEU A 98 16.86 -8.04 5.26
CA LEU A 98 17.07 -9.24 4.47
C LEU A 98 18.44 -9.19 3.80
N SER A 99 19.09 -10.34 3.78
CA SER A 99 20.27 -10.55 2.95
C SER A 99 19.86 -11.10 1.59
N ALA A 100 20.58 -10.69 0.54
CA ALA A 100 20.39 -11.25 -0.78
C ALA A 100 20.77 -12.74 -0.79
N TYR A 101 19.97 -13.56 -1.48
CA TYR A 101 20.18 -15.01 -1.61
C TYR A 101 21.57 -15.35 -2.18
N LEU A 102 22.10 -14.47 -3.03
CA LEU A 102 23.40 -14.66 -3.70
C LEU A 102 24.61 -14.26 -2.82
N ASN A 103 24.38 -13.74 -1.61
CA ASN A 103 25.48 -13.44 -0.70
C ASN A 103 26.16 -14.73 -0.20
N SER A 104 27.49 -14.72 -0.19
CA SER A 104 28.33 -15.87 0.17
C SER A 104 28.69 -15.92 1.67
N LEU A 105 29.41 -14.91 2.16
CA LEU A 105 30.03 -14.92 3.49
C LEU A 105 29.20 -14.16 4.53
N GLY A 106 29.28 -14.62 5.79
CA GLY A 106 28.73 -13.92 6.96
C GLY A 106 27.20 -13.81 7.02
N THR A 107 26.49 -14.39 6.05
CA THR A 107 25.05 -14.21 5.91
C THR A 107 24.27 -15.18 6.79
N SER A 108 23.23 -14.67 7.45
CA SER A 108 22.21 -15.47 8.14
C SER A 108 20.90 -15.33 7.39
N TYR A 109 20.25 -16.45 7.12
CA TYR A 109 18.92 -16.49 6.49
C TYR A 109 17.84 -16.93 7.47
N GLN A 110 18.11 -16.87 8.78
CA GLN A 110 17.18 -17.30 9.82
C GLN A 110 15.79 -16.65 9.71
N HIS A 111 15.76 -15.38 9.30
CA HIS A 111 14.55 -14.56 9.14
C HIS A 111 14.15 -14.33 7.67
N GLY A 112 14.61 -15.22 6.78
CA GLY A 112 14.29 -15.19 5.37
C GLY A 112 15.42 -14.69 4.49
N ALA A 113 15.12 -14.49 3.20
CA ALA A 113 16.08 -14.20 2.16
C ALA A 113 15.44 -13.35 1.06
N ASN A 114 16.25 -12.55 0.39
CA ASN A 114 15.81 -11.74 -0.73
C ASN A 114 16.35 -12.29 -2.06
N PHE A 115 15.46 -12.60 -2.99
CA PHE A 115 15.77 -13.11 -4.32
C PHE A 115 15.68 -12.05 -5.41
N ALA A 116 15.26 -10.82 -5.08
CA ALA A 116 15.20 -9.72 -6.01
C ALA A 116 16.58 -9.36 -6.57
N THR A 117 16.62 -8.95 -7.84
CA THR A 117 17.83 -8.40 -8.45
C THR A 117 17.50 -7.20 -9.34
N GLY A 118 18.34 -6.17 -9.34
CA GLY A 118 18.20 -5.02 -10.24
C GLY A 118 17.98 -5.43 -11.70
N GLY A 119 17.05 -4.78 -12.40
CA GLY A 119 16.74 -5.08 -13.82
C GLY A 119 15.96 -6.37 -14.07
N SER A 120 15.48 -7.06 -13.03
CA SER A 120 14.65 -8.26 -13.19
C SER A 120 13.29 -7.96 -13.83
N THR A 121 12.84 -8.90 -14.65
CA THR A 121 11.53 -8.91 -15.32
C THR A 121 10.72 -10.11 -14.84
N ILE A 122 9.39 -10.03 -14.95
CA ILE A 122 8.51 -11.17 -14.72
C ILE A 122 8.79 -12.22 -15.79
N ARG A 123 8.75 -11.81 -17.06
CA ARG A 123 9.02 -12.69 -18.20
C ARG A 123 10.48 -12.62 -18.61
N ARG A 124 11.09 -13.78 -18.88
CA ARG A 124 12.43 -13.86 -19.48
C ARG A 124 12.55 -13.02 -20.74
N GLN A 125 13.67 -12.31 -20.85
CA GLN A 125 14.03 -11.54 -22.04
C GLN A 125 15.22 -12.19 -22.74
N ASN A 126 15.25 -12.07 -24.07
CA ASN A 126 16.37 -12.53 -24.88
C ASN A 126 17.42 -11.43 -25.06
N GLU A 127 17.91 -10.91 -23.94
CA GLU A 127 18.87 -9.81 -23.83
C GLU A 127 19.69 -9.96 -22.55
N THR A 128 20.82 -9.27 -22.48
CA THR A 128 21.73 -9.38 -21.34
C THR A 128 21.81 -8.09 -20.51
N ILE A 129 22.35 -8.24 -19.30
CA ILE A 129 22.64 -7.12 -18.41
C ILE A 129 23.65 -6.13 -19.00
N PHE A 130 24.51 -6.59 -19.91
CA PHE A 130 25.54 -5.76 -20.55
C PHE A 130 25.02 -4.98 -21.77
N GLU A 131 23.88 -5.39 -22.32
CA GLU A 131 23.25 -4.71 -23.45
C GLU A 131 22.28 -3.64 -22.97
N TYR A 132 21.36 -4.02 -22.08
CA TYR A 132 20.23 -3.17 -21.68
C TYR A 132 19.97 -3.18 -20.18
N GLY A 133 20.87 -3.73 -19.36
CA GLY A 133 20.63 -3.82 -17.92
C GLY A 133 19.55 -4.82 -17.52
N ILE A 134 19.16 -5.74 -18.41
CA ILE A 134 18.19 -6.79 -18.06
C ILE A 134 18.88 -7.92 -17.29
N SER A 135 18.41 -8.17 -16.08
CA SER A 135 18.92 -9.26 -15.25
C SER A 135 18.51 -10.63 -15.81
N PRO A 136 19.42 -11.62 -15.84
CA PRO A 136 19.06 -13.00 -16.17
C PRO A 136 18.22 -13.65 -15.07
N PHE A 137 18.13 -13.05 -13.88
CA PHE A 137 17.32 -13.53 -12.77
C PHE A 137 15.89 -12.98 -12.87
N SER A 138 15.21 -13.33 -13.96
CA SER A 138 13.76 -13.12 -14.10
C SER A 138 12.97 -13.85 -13.00
N LEU A 139 11.70 -13.48 -12.79
CA LEU A 139 10.90 -13.97 -11.67
C LEU A 139 10.92 -15.51 -11.58
N ASP A 140 10.79 -16.20 -12.70
CA ASP A 140 10.76 -17.67 -12.70
C ASP A 140 12.10 -18.28 -12.25
N ILE A 141 13.23 -17.62 -12.54
CA ILE A 141 14.56 -17.98 -12.01
C ILE A 141 14.64 -17.71 -10.51
N GLN A 142 14.14 -16.56 -10.03
CA GLN A 142 14.08 -16.26 -8.60
C GLN A 142 13.25 -17.32 -7.84
N ILE A 143 12.17 -17.81 -8.45
CA ILE A 143 11.39 -18.92 -7.89
C ILE A 143 12.21 -20.21 -7.85
N VAL A 144 12.93 -20.57 -8.91
CA VAL A 144 13.82 -21.75 -8.91
C VAL A 144 14.88 -21.65 -7.80
N GLN A 145 15.48 -20.47 -7.63
CA GLN A 145 16.41 -20.20 -6.54
C GLN A 145 15.76 -20.41 -5.16
N PHE A 146 14.55 -19.90 -4.95
CA PHE A 146 13.81 -20.11 -3.71
C PHE A 146 13.49 -21.59 -3.45
N LEU A 147 13.06 -22.34 -4.47
CA LEU A 147 12.78 -23.78 -4.33
C LEU A 147 14.03 -24.54 -3.90
N GLN A 148 15.17 -24.25 -4.54
CA GLN A 148 16.45 -24.84 -4.20
C GLN A 148 16.90 -24.44 -2.79
N PHE A 149 16.79 -23.15 -2.44
CA PHE A 149 17.11 -22.61 -1.14
C PHE A 149 16.32 -23.31 -0.03
N LYS A 150 15.00 -23.45 -0.22
CA LYS A 150 14.12 -24.14 0.72
C LYS A 150 14.52 -25.61 0.87
N ALA A 151 14.68 -26.34 -0.22
CA ALA A 151 15.06 -27.75 -0.17
C ALA A 151 16.41 -27.96 0.56
N ARG A 152 17.41 -27.12 0.26
CA ARG A 152 18.71 -27.15 0.95
C ARG A 152 18.60 -26.78 2.42
N THR A 153 17.75 -25.82 2.76
CA THR A 153 17.50 -25.45 4.16
C THR A 153 17.04 -26.66 4.97
N TYR A 154 16.07 -27.44 4.47
CA TYR A 154 15.61 -28.65 5.18
C TYR A 154 16.74 -29.65 5.40
N ALA A 155 17.55 -29.93 4.36
CA ALA A 155 18.66 -30.86 4.47
C ALA A 155 19.71 -30.39 5.50
N LEU A 156 20.15 -29.14 5.40
CA LEU A 156 21.18 -28.58 6.27
C LEU A 156 20.69 -28.40 7.71
N TYR A 157 19.43 -28.00 7.90
CA TYR A 157 18.85 -27.82 9.23
C TYR A 157 18.82 -29.14 10.02
N ASN A 158 18.53 -30.25 9.33
CA ASN A 158 18.52 -31.59 9.92
C ASN A 158 19.94 -32.15 10.16
N GLN A 159 20.93 -31.73 9.38
CA GLN A 159 22.33 -32.14 9.52
C GLN A 159 23.10 -31.31 10.56
N ALA A 160 22.65 -30.09 10.84
CA ALA A 160 23.31 -29.18 11.77
C ALA A 160 23.37 -29.80 13.18
N LYS A 161 24.58 -29.91 13.71
CA LYS A 161 24.88 -30.58 14.99
C LYS A 161 24.87 -29.60 16.15
N THR A 162 25.12 -28.32 15.87
CA THR A 162 25.23 -27.28 16.90
C THR A 162 24.12 -26.24 16.78
N PRO A 163 23.75 -25.56 17.90
CA PRO A 163 22.82 -24.43 17.86
C PRO A 163 23.30 -23.28 16.96
N SER A 164 24.62 -23.03 16.90
CA SER A 164 25.24 -21.98 16.09
C SER A 164 25.12 -22.23 14.58
N GLU A 165 25.22 -23.48 14.16
CA GLU A 165 24.94 -23.86 12.76
C GLU A 165 23.46 -23.67 12.43
N ARG A 166 22.56 -24.10 13.32
CA ARG A 166 21.10 -23.97 13.10
C ARG A 166 20.62 -22.53 13.12
N SER A 167 21.22 -21.65 13.91
CA SER A 167 20.79 -20.25 14.04
C SER A 167 21.05 -19.42 12.79
N LYS A 168 21.84 -19.92 11.83
CA LYS A 168 22.07 -19.23 10.54
C LYS A 168 21.11 -19.67 9.43
N LEU A 169 20.39 -20.77 9.65
CA LEU A 169 19.47 -21.36 8.69
C LEU A 169 18.03 -20.95 9.00
N PRO A 170 17.16 -20.80 7.98
CA PRO A 170 15.73 -20.67 8.23
C PRO A 170 15.20 -21.90 8.96
N ARG A 171 14.20 -21.69 9.82
CA ARG A 171 13.50 -22.79 10.47
C ARG A 171 12.47 -23.38 9.49
N PRO A 172 12.47 -24.70 9.22
CA PRO A 172 11.55 -25.32 8.27
C PRO A 172 10.07 -24.98 8.49
N GLN A 173 9.62 -24.89 9.74
CA GLN A 173 8.25 -24.55 10.11
C GLN A 173 7.86 -23.08 9.86
N ASP A 174 8.83 -22.20 9.61
CA ASP A 174 8.57 -20.78 9.38
C ASP A 174 8.17 -20.49 7.94
N PHE A 175 8.52 -21.34 6.97
CA PHE A 175 8.14 -21.14 5.57
C PHE A 175 6.61 -20.98 5.41
N SER A 176 5.79 -21.78 6.09
CA SER A 176 4.33 -21.66 5.99
C SER A 176 3.74 -20.44 6.70
N LYS A 177 4.53 -19.79 7.56
CA LYS A 177 4.14 -18.61 8.33
C LYS A 177 4.77 -17.33 7.79
N ALA A 178 5.65 -17.43 6.80
CA ALA A 178 6.41 -16.32 6.27
C ALA A 178 5.54 -15.38 5.41
N LEU A 179 6.01 -14.15 5.28
CA LEU A 179 5.49 -13.17 4.34
C LEU A 179 6.24 -13.30 3.01
N TYR A 180 5.52 -13.49 1.91
CA TYR A 180 6.06 -13.56 0.56
C TYR A 180 5.75 -12.25 -0.18
N THR A 181 6.77 -11.51 -0.57
CA THR A 181 6.64 -10.16 -1.16
C THR A 181 7.04 -10.16 -2.64
N PHE A 182 6.32 -9.39 -3.46
CA PHE A 182 6.57 -9.24 -4.90
C PHE A 182 6.57 -7.76 -5.28
N ASP A 183 7.70 -7.26 -5.79
CA ASP A 183 7.85 -5.91 -6.37
C ASP A 183 8.58 -6.04 -7.71
N ILE A 184 7.80 -6.31 -8.77
CA ILE A 184 8.33 -6.64 -10.10
C ILE A 184 7.29 -6.36 -11.18
N GLY A 185 7.75 -6.12 -12.42
CA GLY A 185 6.92 -5.96 -13.61
C GLY A 185 7.10 -4.62 -14.31
N GLN A 186 7.69 -3.63 -13.63
CA GLN A 186 7.96 -2.33 -14.24
C GLN A 186 8.98 -2.45 -15.39
N ASN A 187 9.97 -3.32 -15.22
CA ASN A 187 10.96 -3.62 -16.25
C ASN A 187 10.37 -4.30 -17.48
N ASP A 188 9.30 -5.09 -17.34
CA ASP A 188 8.60 -5.69 -18.48
C ASP A 188 7.94 -4.60 -19.35
N LEU A 189 7.38 -3.55 -18.72
CA LEU A 189 6.85 -2.39 -19.44
C LEU A 189 7.95 -1.59 -20.12
N SER A 190 9.07 -1.38 -19.44
CA SER A 190 10.26 -0.71 -19.99
C SER A 190 10.80 -1.43 -21.24
N VAL A 191 10.95 -2.76 -21.19
CA VAL A 191 11.29 -3.57 -22.38
C VAL A 191 10.23 -3.42 -23.46
N GLY A 192 8.95 -3.43 -23.07
CA GLY A 192 7.82 -3.21 -23.97
C GLY A 192 7.93 -1.91 -24.74
N PHE A 193 8.15 -0.77 -24.06
CA PHE A 193 8.26 0.54 -24.70
C PHE A 193 9.42 0.64 -25.70
N ARG A 194 10.49 -0.12 -25.48
CA ARG A 194 11.62 -0.16 -26.40
C ARG A 194 11.38 -1.05 -27.62
N LYS A 195 10.66 -2.15 -27.48
CA LYS A 195 10.52 -3.19 -28.52
C LYS A 195 9.19 -3.19 -29.25
N MET A 196 8.15 -2.59 -28.66
CA MET A 196 6.76 -2.76 -29.06
C MET A 196 6.07 -1.40 -29.08
N ASN A 197 5.03 -1.29 -29.90
CA ASN A 197 4.05 -0.21 -29.72
C ASN A 197 3.09 -0.54 -28.56
N PHE A 198 2.28 0.43 -28.15
CA PHE A 198 1.37 0.27 -27.01
C PHE A 198 0.31 -0.82 -27.20
N ASP A 199 -0.19 -1.06 -28.41
CA ASP A 199 -1.19 -2.10 -28.64
C ASP A 199 -0.58 -3.50 -28.54
N GLN A 200 0.62 -3.68 -29.11
CA GLN A 200 1.40 -4.92 -28.97
C GLN A 200 1.74 -5.20 -27.51
N LEU A 201 2.21 -4.19 -26.76
CA LEU A 201 2.51 -4.32 -25.34
C LEU A 201 1.26 -4.68 -24.54
N ARG A 202 0.12 -4.01 -24.80
CA ARG A 202 -1.16 -4.32 -24.15
C ARG A 202 -1.59 -5.77 -24.39
N ALA A 203 -1.40 -6.28 -25.61
CA ALA A 203 -1.68 -7.66 -25.96
C ALA A 203 -0.75 -8.67 -25.28
N ALA A 204 0.46 -8.26 -24.88
CA ALA A 204 1.43 -9.11 -24.18
C ALA A 204 1.23 -9.13 -22.65
N MET A 205 0.52 -8.15 -22.06
CA MET A 205 0.32 -8.06 -20.60
C MET A 205 -0.33 -9.28 -19.95
N PRO A 206 -1.33 -9.95 -20.56
CA PRO A 206 -1.93 -11.14 -19.94
C PRO A 206 -0.90 -12.25 -19.67
N ASP A 207 0.00 -12.52 -20.62
CA ASP A 207 1.09 -13.49 -20.47
C ASP A 207 2.04 -13.12 -19.32
N ILE A 208 2.43 -11.84 -19.23
CA ILE A 208 3.30 -11.34 -18.16
C ILE A 208 2.63 -11.55 -16.80
N VAL A 209 1.37 -11.14 -16.66
CA VAL A 209 0.61 -11.27 -15.40
C VAL A 209 0.37 -12.73 -15.02
N ASP A 210 0.13 -13.63 -15.98
CA ASP A 210 -0.04 -15.06 -15.73
C ASP A 210 1.25 -15.75 -15.30
N GLN A 211 2.43 -15.27 -15.74
CA GLN A 211 3.71 -15.76 -15.24
C GLN A 211 3.95 -15.36 -13.76
N LEU A 212 3.55 -14.16 -13.36
CA LEU A 212 3.54 -13.77 -11.93
C LEU A 212 2.59 -14.65 -11.12
N ALA A 213 1.38 -14.91 -11.65
CA ALA A 213 0.43 -15.81 -11.00
C ALA A 213 1.00 -17.24 -10.83
N THR A 214 1.70 -17.74 -11.84
CA THR A 214 2.40 -19.03 -11.78
C THR A 214 3.46 -19.04 -10.68
N ALA A 215 4.22 -17.97 -10.51
CA ALA A 215 5.20 -17.84 -9.43
C ALA A 215 4.54 -17.94 -8.04
N VAL A 216 3.43 -17.24 -7.83
CA VAL A 216 2.62 -17.30 -6.59
C VAL A 216 2.11 -18.72 -6.33
N GLN A 217 1.52 -19.37 -7.34
CA GLN A 217 1.02 -20.74 -7.25
C GLN A 217 2.15 -21.74 -6.90
N ARG A 218 3.36 -21.58 -7.46
CA ARG A 218 4.51 -22.44 -7.14
C ARG A 218 4.95 -22.30 -5.69
N ILE A 219 4.98 -21.08 -5.14
CA ILE A 219 5.28 -20.88 -3.71
C ILE A 219 4.16 -21.43 -2.82
N TYR A 220 2.90 -21.30 -3.24
CA TYR A 220 1.75 -21.88 -2.52
C TYR A 220 1.84 -23.40 -2.43
N GLN A 221 2.21 -24.08 -3.52
CA GLN A 221 2.48 -25.53 -3.54
C GLN A 221 3.63 -25.92 -2.61
N GLN A 222 4.55 -24.99 -2.33
CA GLN A 222 5.58 -25.14 -1.32
C GLN A 222 5.14 -24.73 0.08
N GLY A 223 3.84 -24.61 0.36
CA GLY A 223 3.33 -24.30 1.69
C GLY A 223 3.33 -22.81 2.03
N GLY A 224 3.69 -21.91 1.10
CA GLY A 224 3.53 -20.47 1.32
C GLY A 224 2.04 -20.09 1.45
N ARG A 225 1.73 -19.18 2.38
CA ARG A 225 0.33 -18.84 2.70
C ARG A 225 0.03 -17.35 2.77
N THR A 226 1.02 -16.47 2.92
CA THR A 226 0.78 -15.02 2.97
C THR A 226 1.56 -14.30 1.89
N PHE A 227 0.85 -13.68 0.95
CA PHE A 227 1.40 -13.01 -0.21
C PHE A 227 1.09 -11.52 -0.18
N TRP A 228 2.08 -10.71 -0.53
CA TRP A 228 2.00 -9.26 -0.58
C TRP A 228 2.55 -8.81 -1.94
N ILE A 229 1.65 -8.45 -2.84
CA ILE A 229 1.94 -8.22 -4.26
C ILE A 229 1.78 -6.74 -4.55
N HIS A 230 2.88 -6.09 -4.90
CA HIS A 230 2.89 -4.70 -5.36
C HIS A 230 2.46 -4.63 -6.83
N ASN A 231 1.72 -3.57 -7.16
CA ASN A 231 1.56 -3.15 -8.54
C ASN A 231 2.75 -2.27 -8.98
N THR A 232 2.87 -1.96 -10.27
CA THR A 232 3.98 -1.14 -10.78
C THR A 232 3.77 0.34 -10.47
N GLY A 233 4.87 1.09 -10.34
CA GLY A 233 4.83 2.54 -10.13
C GLY A 233 4.44 3.33 -11.39
N PRO A 234 4.32 4.66 -11.26
CA PRO A 234 4.05 5.55 -12.39
C PRO A 234 5.31 5.71 -13.25
N ILE A 235 5.62 4.70 -14.07
CA ILE A 235 6.86 4.63 -14.87
C ILE A 235 7.07 5.84 -15.80
N GLY A 236 5.99 6.49 -16.24
CA GLY A 236 6.06 7.72 -17.03
C GLY A 236 6.62 8.93 -16.27
N CYS A 237 6.64 8.86 -14.93
CA CYS A 237 7.23 9.88 -14.06
C CYS A 237 8.72 9.64 -13.76
N LEU A 238 9.33 8.58 -14.30
CA LEU A 238 10.75 8.35 -14.06
C LEU A 238 11.60 9.46 -14.69
N PRO A 239 12.53 10.08 -13.94
CA PRO A 239 13.43 11.10 -14.47
C PRO A 239 14.20 10.68 -15.74
N VAL A 240 14.56 9.40 -15.86
CA VAL A 240 15.27 8.83 -17.03
C VAL A 240 14.52 9.05 -18.34
N ASN A 241 13.19 9.16 -18.29
CA ASN A 241 12.40 9.44 -19.49
C ASN A 241 12.81 10.77 -20.16
N PHE A 242 13.28 11.74 -19.38
CA PHE A 242 13.66 13.07 -19.88
C PHE A 242 15.11 13.13 -20.36
N PHE A 243 15.88 12.05 -20.20
CA PHE A 243 17.22 11.93 -20.79
C PHE A 243 17.14 11.71 -22.29
N TYR A 244 16.13 10.97 -22.76
CA TYR A 244 15.98 10.63 -24.17
C TYR A 244 14.79 11.34 -24.83
N ASN A 245 13.90 11.91 -24.03
CA ASN A 245 12.76 12.70 -24.49
C ASN A 245 12.88 14.16 -24.05
N HIS A 246 13.93 14.85 -24.53
CA HIS A 246 14.20 16.25 -24.16
C HIS A 246 13.11 17.24 -24.60
N ASN A 247 12.41 16.92 -25.69
CA ASN A 247 11.34 17.76 -26.25
C ASN A 247 10.08 16.92 -26.47
N PRO A 248 9.37 16.57 -25.37
CA PRO A 248 8.17 15.76 -25.47
C PRO A 248 7.10 16.49 -26.29
N ALA A 249 6.40 15.75 -27.16
CA ALA A 249 5.38 16.31 -28.03
C ALA A 249 4.31 17.06 -27.21
N PRO A 250 3.73 18.18 -27.71
CA PRO A 250 2.67 18.88 -27.01
C PRO A 250 1.52 17.94 -26.61
N GLY A 251 1.11 17.97 -25.34
CA GLY A 251 0.06 17.10 -24.80
C GLY A 251 0.48 15.68 -24.44
N SER A 252 1.76 15.31 -24.59
CA SER A 252 2.27 13.99 -24.18
C SER A 252 2.58 13.87 -22.69
N LEU A 253 2.71 15.00 -21.99
CA LEU A 253 2.89 15.07 -20.55
C LEU A 253 1.56 15.33 -19.83
N ASP A 254 1.40 14.76 -18.64
CA ASP A 254 0.33 15.13 -17.73
C ASP A 254 0.63 16.44 -16.97
N GLN A 255 -0.30 16.88 -16.12
CA GLN A 255 -0.17 18.12 -15.34
C GLN A 255 1.00 18.12 -14.33
N HIS A 256 1.57 16.95 -14.04
CA HIS A 256 2.71 16.78 -13.13
C HIS A 256 4.02 16.56 -13.90
N GLY A 257 3.99 16.65 -15.23
CA GLY A 257 5.15 16.52 -16.09
C GLY A 257 5.49 15.07 -16.47
N CYS A 258 4.67 14.08 -16.11
CA CYS A 258 4.93 12.67 -16.42
C CYS A 258 4.45 12.29 -17.83
N LEU A 259 5.12 11.33 -18.49
CA LEU A 259 4.68 10.81 -19.78
C LEU A 259 3.35 10.04 -19.67
N LYS A 260 2.27 10.64 -20.20
CA LYS A 260 0.91 10.10 -20.11
C LYS A 260 0.81 8.69 -20.71
N GLY A 261 1.35 8.49 -21.91
CA GLY A 261 1.24 7.21 -22.61
C GLY A 261 1.89 6.05 -21.86
N GLN A 262 3.03 6.27 -21.21
CA GLN A 262 3.68 5.24 -20.40
C GLN A 262 2.91 4.97 -19.10
N ASN A 263 2.40 6.02 -18.44
CA ASN A 263 1.56 5.89 -17.25
C ASN A 263 0.23 5.17 -17.54
N ASP A 264 -0.40 5.44 -18.69
CA ASP A 264 -1.61 4.73 -19.14
C ASP A 264 -1.34 3.21 -19.26
N MET A 265 -0.16 2.83 -19.75
CA MET A 265 0.26 1.43 -19.86
C MET A 265 0.56 0.78 -18.50
N ALA A 266 1.14 1.53 -17.55
CA ALA A 266 1.30 1.06 -16.17
C ALA A 266 -0.06 0.84 -15.48
N VAL A 267 -1.01 1.76 -15.66
CA VAL A 267 -2.38 1.62 -15.13
C VAL A 267 -3.09 0.40 -15.73
N GLU A 268 -2.95 0.17 -17.03
CA GLU A 268 -3.53 -1.01 -17.69
C GLU A 268 -2.91 -2.32 -17.18
N PHE A 269 -1.58 -2.39 -17.04
CA PHE A 269 -0.91 -3.53 -16.41
C PHE A 269 -1.43 -3.77 -14.98
N ASN A 270 -1.52 -2.71 -14.18
CA ASN A 270 -1.97 -2.78 -12.79
C ASN A 270 -3.41 -3.25 -12.65
N LYS A 271 -4.29 -2.87 -13.60
CA LYS A 271 -5.66 -3.37 -13.71
C LYS A 271 -5.68 -4.87 -13.98
N GLN A 272 -4.94 -5.35 -14.99
CA GLN A 272 -4.87 -6.78 -15.31
C GLN A 272 -4.27 -7.60 -14.16
N LEU A 273 -3.23 -7.10 -13.49
CA LEU A 273 -2.65 -7.72 -12.30
C LEU A 273 -3.67 -7.81 -11.16
N LYS A 274 -4.43 -6.75 -10.89
CA LYS A 274 -5.47 -6.75 -9.86
C LYS A 274 -6.56 -7.80 -10.15
N ASP A 275 -7.01 -7.88 -11.40
CA ASP A 275 -7.99 -8.88 -11.83
C ASP A 275 -7.43 -10.31 -11.69
N ARG A 276 -6.15 -10.51 -12.00
CA ARG A 276 -5.50 -11.81 -11.79
C ARG A 276 -5.34 -12.17 -10.32
N VAL A 277 -5.01 -11.21 -9.46
CA VAL A 277 -4.95 -11.42 -8.00
C VAL A 277 -6.32 -11.81 -7.43
N ILE A 278 -7.42 -11.24 -7.94
CA ILE A 278 -8.78 -11.66 -7.55
C ILE A 278 -8.99 -13.14 -7.90
N LYS A 279 -8.58 -13.58 -9.09
CA LYS A 279 -8.65 -15.00 -9.49
C LYS A 279 -7.77 -15.89 -8.61
N LEU A 280 -6.53 -15.47 -8.32
CA LEU A 280 -5.62 -16.21 -7.44
C LEU A 280 -6.21 -16.44 -6.04
N ARG A 281 -6.94 -15.47 -5.47
CA ARG A 281 -7.62 -15.65 -4.18
C ARG A 281 -8.67 -16.76 -4.20
N ALA A 282 -9.35 -16.94 -5.34
CA ALA A 282 -10.31 -18.04 -5.52
C ALA A 282 -9.60 -19.38 -5.79
N GLU A 283 -8.50 -19.36 -6.54
CA GLU A 283 -7.68 -20.55 -6.85
C GLU A 283 -6.90 -21.08 -5.64
N LEU A 284 -6.53 -20.21 -4.69
CA LEU A 284 -5.65 -20.50 -3.56
C LEU A 284 -6.36 -20.22 -2.22
N PRO A 285 -7.37 -21.03 -1.82
CA PRO A 285 -8.28 -20.71 -0.72
C PRO A 285 -7.62 -20.69 0.67
N GLU A 286 -6.46 -21.33 0.85
CA GLU A 286 -5.70 -21.26 2.10
C GLU A 286 -4.75 -20.05 2.17
N ALA A 287 -4.61 -19.29 1.08
CA ALA A 287 -3.70 -18.16 1.02
C ALA A 287 -4.38 -16.83 1.35
N ALA A 288 -3.71 -16.00 2.14
CA ALA A 288 -3.98 -14.58 2.22
C ALA A 288 -3.16 -13.86 1.15
N ILE A 289 -3.81 -13.20 0.19
CA ILE A 289 -3.14 -12.47 -0.89
C ILE A 289 -3.53 -10.99 -0.82
N THR A 290 -2.58 -10.14 -0.48
CA THR A 290 -2.73 -8.68 -0.41
C THR A 290 -2.20 -8.05 -1.69
N TYR A 291 -3.03 -7.23 -2.34
CA TYR A 291 -2.62 -6.39 -3.47
C TYR A 291 -2.34 -4.99 -2.93
N VAL A 292 -1.21 -4.41 -3.29
CA VAL A 292 -0.78 -3.09 -2.82
C VAL A 292 -0.62 -2.14 -3.99
N ASP A 293 -1.28 -0.99 -3.88
CA ASP A 293 -1.29 0.04 -4.89
C ASP A 293 -0.12 1.01 -4.71
N LEU A 294 1.07 0.58 -5.13
CA LEU A 294 2.27 1.43 -5.17
C LEU A 294 2.14 2.56 -6.18
N TYR A 295 1.42 2.37 -7.30
CA TYR A 295 1.17 3.41 -8.28
C TYR A 295 0.55 4.64 -7.63
N ALA A 296 -0.59 4.46 -6.96
CA ALA A 296 -1.33 5.56 -6.35
C ALA A 296 -0.49 6.30 -5.30
N ALA A 297 0.28 5.55 -4.51
CA ALA A 297 1.12 6.15 -3.47
C ALA A 297 2.33 6.90 -4.02
N LYS A 298 3.06 6.33 -4.99
CA LYS A 298 4.20 6.99 -5.64
C LYS A 298 3.73 8.21 -6.44
N TYR A 299 2.62 8.09 -7.18
CA TYR A 299 2.05 9.21 -7.93
C TYR A 299 1.53 10.32 -7.00
N GLY A 300 0.89 9.97 -5.88
CA GLY A 300 0.49 10.91 -4.84
C GLY A 300 1.67 11.69 -4.25
N LEU A 301 2.78 11.00 -3.99
CA LEU A 301 4.01 11.63 -3.51
C LEU A 301 4.62 12.58 -4.55
N ILE A 302 4.69 12.15 -5.81
CA ILE A 302 5.23 12.95 -6.92
C ILE A 302 4.37 14.20 -7.16
N SER A 303 3.05 14.03 -7.22
CA SER A 303 2.10 15.13 -7.43
C SER A 303 2.08 16.14 -6.28
N ASN A 304 2.41 15.70 -5.05
CA ASN A 304 2.46 16.55 -3.85
C ASN A 304 3.89 16.88 -3.36
N ALA A 305 4.91 16.60 -4.19
CA ALA A 305 6.33 16.61 -3.79
C ALA A 305 6.74 17.84 -2.97
N LYS A 306 6.39 19.04 -3.44
CA LYS A 306 6.72 20.31 -2.76
C LYS A 306 6.16 20.41 -1.34
N ASN A 307 4.93 19.95 -1.12
CA ASN A 307 4.29 19.99 0.19
C ASN A 307 4.84 18.91 1.13
N GLU A 308 5.31 17.80 0.57
CA GLU A 308 6.03 16.75 1.29
C GLU A 308 7.52 17.09 1.50
N GLY A 309 7.96 18.31 1.16
CA GLY A 309 9.33 18.78 1.38
C GLY A 309 10.37 18.21 0.42
N PHE A 310 9.92 17.69 -0.72
CA PHE A 310 10.76 17.30 -1.84
C PHE A 310 10.99 18.52 -2.74
N ALA A 311 12.20 18.62 -3.30
CA ALA A 311 12.50 19.57 -4.37
C ALA A 311 11.82 19.12 -5.69
N ASP A 312 12.53 19.16 -6.81
CA ASP A 312 11.98 18.73 -8.11
C ASP A 312 11.85 17.20 -8.17
N PRO A 313 10.63 16.61 -8.21
CA PRO A 313 10.44 15.17 -8.20
C PRO A 313 10.85 14.48 -9.51
N LEU A 314 11.07 15.24 -10.58
CA LEU A 314 11.47 14.70 -11.88
C LEU A 314 12.98 14.87 -12.13
N LYS A 315 13.75 15.34 -11.14
CA LYS A 315 15.19 15.52 -11.25
C LYS A 315 15.96 14.36 -10.62
N VAL A 316 17.04 13.95 -11.28
CA VAL A 316 17.98 12.95 -10.75
C VAL A 316 18.97 13.59 -9.78
N CYS A 317 19.20 12.95 -8.63
CA CYS A 317 20.19 13.41 -7.65
C CYS A 317 21.61 12.98 -8.02
N CYS A 318 21.81 11.74 -8.44
CA CYS A 318 23.15 11.20 -8.66
C CYS A 318 23.45 10.93 -10.14
N GLY A 319 24.65 11.31 -10.56
CA GLY A 319 25.12 11.17 -11.94
C GLY A 319 25.25 12.52 -12.65
N TYR A 320 25.79 12.46 -13.87
CA TYR A 320 25.85 13.60 -14.79
C TYR A 320 24.99 13.25 -16.00
N HIS A 321 23.90 13.99 -16.20
CA HIS A 321 22.97 13.74 -17.31
C HIS A 321 22.64 15.07 -17.97
N VAL A 322 23.43 15.43 -18.99
CA VAL A 322 23.28 16.70 -19.72
C VAL A 322 23.20 16.38 -21.21
N ASN A 323 22.08 16.73 -21.83
CA ASN A 323 21.76 16.32 -23.21
C ASN A 323 21.93 14.79 -23.35
N TYR A 324 22.72 14.35 -24.33
CA TYR A 324 23.02 12.94 -24.59
C TYR A 324 24.24 12.40 -23.82
N ASP A 325 24.90 13.23 -23.01
CA ASP A 325 26.04 12.82 -22.21
C ASP A 325 25.55 12.29 -20.86
N HIS A 326 25.82 11.01 -20.59
CA HIS A 326 25.44 10.31 -19.37
C HIS A 326 26.67 9.70 -18.68
N VAL A 327 26.93 10.15 -17.46
CA VAL A 327 27.89 9.51 -16.54
C VAL A 327 27.12 9.00 -15.34
N TRP A 328 27.03 7.68 -15.24
CA TRP A 328 26.28 7.00 -14.19
C TRP A 328 26.85 7.28 -12.81
N CYS A 329 25.96 7.25 -11.82
CA CYS A 329 26.29 7.46 -10.42
C CYS A 329 27.49 6.59 -9.98
N GLY A 330 28.49 7.18 -9.34
CA GLY A 330 29.68 6.46 -8.87
C GLY A 330 30.70 6.09 -9.95
N THR A 331 30.46 6.46 -11.22
CA THR A 331 31.37 6.16 -12.35
C THR A 331 32.12 7.39 -12.84
N LYS A 332 33.25 7.17 -13.52
CA LYS A 332 34.02 8.22 -14.21
C LYS A 332 33.98 7.96 -15.72
N ALA A 333 33.73 9.00 -16.49
CA ALA A 333 33.80 8.95 -17.95
C ALA A 333 34.40 10.24 -18.51
N LEU A 334 34.85 10.20 -19.76
CA LEU A 334 35.28 11.39 -20.49
C LEU A 334 34.08 12.00 -21.20
N VAL A 335 33.76 13.26 -20.89
CA VAL A 335 32.73 14.05 -21.57
C VAL A 335 33.43 15.26 -22.19
N ASN A 336 33.36 15.39 -23.52
CA ASN A 336 34.03 16.46 -24.27
C ASN A 336 35.53 16.63 -23.92
N GLY A 337 36.23 15.51 -23.75
CA GLY A 337 37.66 15.48 -23.40
C GLY A 337 37.99 15.77 -21.93
N SER A 338 37.00 16.07 -21.10
CA SER A 338 37.17 16.29 -19.65
C SER A 338 36.69 15.08 -18.85
N ALA A 339 37.45 14.69 -17.82
CA ALA A 339 37.02 13.65 -16.90
C ALA A 339 35.87 14.16 -16.02
N VAL A 340 34.72 13.53 -16.12
CA VAL A 340 33.52 13.82 -15.33
C VAL A 340 33.24 12.62 -14.42
N PHE A 341 32.92 12.91 -13.16
CA PHE A 341 32.49 11.91 -12.18
C PHE A 341 31.00 12.08 -11.91
N GLY A 342 30.24 10.98 -11.98
CA GLY A 342 28.82 10.95 -11.63
C GLY A 342 28.61 11.06 -10.12
N ALA A 343 28.79 12.25 -9.56
CA ALA A 343 28.64 12.51 -8.13
C ALA A 343 27.17 12.55 -7.71
N SER A 344 26.93 12.37 -6.40
CA SER A 344 25.65 12.64 -5.77
C SER A 344 25.41 14.15 -5.63
N CYS A 345 24.13 14.54 -5.58
CA CYS A 345 23.74 15.90 -5.24
C CYS A 345 24.09 16.22 -3.77
N ALA A 346 24.33 17.50 -3.45
CA ALA A 346 24.79 17.92 -2.13
C ALA A 346 23.84 17.55 -0.98
N ASN A 347 22.52 17.51 -1.24
CA ASN A 347 21.50 17.14 -0.26
C ASN A 347 20.56 16.07 -0.85
N PRO A 348 20.94 14.79 -0.81
CA PRO A 348 20.09 13.70 -1.29
C PRO A 348 18.71 13.72 -0.62
N SER A 349 18.69 14.00 0.69
CA SER A 349 17.48 14.14 1.49
C SER A 349 16.66 15.41 1.23
N GLN A 350 17.13 16.44 0.51
CA GLN A 350 16.26 17.58 0.12
C GLN A 350 15.43 17.29 -1.13
N LEU A 351 15.69 16.15 -1.79
CA LEU A 351 14.73 15.44 -2.62
C LEU A 351 13.90 14.46 -1.75
N GLY A 352 13.71 14.76 -0.45
CA GLY A 352 12.93 13.94 0.49
C GLY A 352 12.95 14.40 1.96
N ASN A 353 12.70 15.69 2.25
CA ASN A 353 12.69 16.23 3.62
C ASN A 353 11.36 16.92 3.95
N GLY A 354 10.31 16.11 4.08
CA GLY A 354 9.12 16.43 4.87
C GLY A 354 9.28 15.87 6.27
N LYS A 355 8.93 16.65 7.30
CA LYS A 355 8.96 16.23 8.71
C LYS A 355 8.35 14.83 8.86
N ASN A 356 9.19 13.85 9.21
CA ASN A 356 8.90 12.43 9.49
C ASN A 356 8.88 11.41 8.33
N ILE A 357 9.32 11.73 7.10
CA ILE A 357 9.47 10.74 6.03
C ILE A 357 10.94 10.63 5.62
N LYS A 358 11.63 9.57 6.06
CA LYS A 358 13.00 9.23 5.58
C LYS A 358 12.88 8.29 4.37
N GLY A 359 12.61 8.85 3.20
CA GLY A 359 12.68 8.11 1.93
C GLY A 359 14.12 8.01 1.41
N PRO A 360 14.46 6.96 0.66
CA PRO A 360 15.71 6.87 -0.09
C PRO A 360 15.73 7.88 -1.26
N THR A 361 16.92 8.24 -1.70
CA THR A 361 17.14 9.19 -2.80
C THR A 361 17.33 8.46 -4.13
N PHE A 362 16.94 9.13 -5.22
CA PHE A 362 17.13 8.71 -6.62
C PHE A 362 18.59 8.42 -6.96
N SER A 363 18.90 7.12 -7.07
CA SER A 363 20.11 6.63 -7.69
C SER A 363 19.72 5.71 -8.86
N LEU A 364 20.31 5.95 -10.02
CA LEU A 364 20.28 5.03 -11.17
C LEU A 364 21.18 3.83 -10.85
N PRO A 365 21.11 2.65 -11.48
CA PRO A 365 21.91 1.49 -11.13
C PRO A 365 23.34 1.67 -11.64
N HIS A 366 24.24 0.87 -11.09
CA HIS A 366 25.52 0.64 -11.72
C HIS A 366 25.36 -0.42 -12.84
N LEU A 367 25.52 -0.02 -14.09
CA LEU A 367 25.68 -0.98 -15.19
C LEU A 367 27.10 -1.54 -15.18
N PRO A 368 27.30 -2.83 -15.45
CA PRO A 368 28.63 -3.42 -15.50
C PRO A 368 29.55 -2.71 -16.51
N SER A 369 30.81 -2.55 -16.15
CA SER A 369 31.86 -1.99 -16.99
C SER A 369 31.98 -2.74 -18.33
N GLY A 370 31.62 -2.08 -19.44
CA GLY A 370 31.67 -2.67 -20.79
C GLY A 370 30.45 -2.41 -21.68
N SER A 371 29.38 -1.81 -21.15
CA SER A 371 28.22 -1.35 -21.93
C SER A 371 28.57 -0.11 -22.78
N SER A 372 29.11 -0.32 -23.98
CA SER A 372 29.60 0.72 -24.90
C SER A 372 28.53 1.30 -25.83
N GLY A 373 27.25 1.24 -25.47
CA GLY A 373 26.15 1.69 -26.32
C GLY A 373 25.66 3.10 -26.02
N GLN A 374 26.06 4.10 -26.81
CA GLN A 374 25.48 5.47 -26.84
C GLN A 374 24.03 5.54 -27.36
N ASN A 375 23.27 4.44 -27.30
CA ASN A 375 21.89 4.41 -27.79
C ASN A 375 20.92 4.47 -26.60
N ALA A 376 19.71 4.93 -26.86
CA ALA A 376 18.67 5.31 -25.89
C ALA A 376 18.14 4.17 -25.01
N THR A 377 18.97 3.59 -24.13
CA THR A 377 18.73 2.22 -23.65
C THR A 377 18.93 1.93 -22.16
N ASP A 378 19.07 2.94 -21.31
CA ASP A 378 19.28 2.77 -19.87
C ASP A 378 17.99 2.87 -19.03
N PHE A 379 16.87 2.39 -19.58
CA PHE A 379 15.51 2.56 -19.05
C PHE A 379 15.14 1.68 -17.82
N LEU A 380 16.05 0.86 -17.30
CA LEU A 380 15.66 -0.36 -16.58
C LEU A 380 15.90 -0.39 -15.08
N VAL A 381 16.42 0.67 -14.48
CA VAL A 381 16.42 0.78 -13.02
C VAL A 381 16.37 2.25 -12.66
N GLN A 382 15.19 2.71 -12.30
CA GLN A 382 15.09 3.95 -11.55
C GLN A 382 13.83 3.83 -10.74
N GLU A 383 13.97 3.59 -9.44
CA GLU A 383 12.97 4.01 -8.46
C GLU A 383 13.49 3.71 -7.07
N VAL A 384 13.69 4.76 -6.28
CA VAL A 384 13.54 4.63 -4.84
C VAL A 384 12.72 5.82 -4.36
N TYR A 385 11.41 5.76 -4.64
CA TYR A 385 10.40 6.50 -3.88
C TYR A 385 9.78 5.50 -2.89
N THR A 386 10.05 5.64 -1.59
CA THR A 386 9.29 4.92 -0.56
C THR A 386 8.60 5.90 0.38
N PRO A 387 7.32 6.23 0.16
CA PRO A 387 6.47 6.69 1.24
C PRO A 387 6.14 5.51 2.16
N THR A 388 6.15 5.75 3.48
CA THR A 388 5.56 4.85 4.46
C THR A 388 4.03 4.96 4.34
N ILE A 389 3.34 3.96 3.80
CA ILE A 389 1.88 4.03 3.55
C ILE A 389 1.10 3.30 4.65
N SER A 390 0.17 4.04 5.24
CA SER A 390 -1.02 3.55 5.94
C SER A 390 -2.20 3.55 4.94
N ALA A 391 -2.95 2.45 4.82
CA ALA A 391 -3.96 2.23 3.78
C ALA A 391 -5.36 2.77 4.13
N ARG A 392 -6.10 3.37 3.15
CA ARG A 392 -7.60 3.43 3.13
C ARG A 392 -8.26 4.14 1.90
N GLN A 393 -9.27 3.50 1.26
CA GLN A 393 -10.62 4.03 0.90
C GLN A 393 -11.51 3.05 0.06
N PHE A 394 -12.85 3.15 0.17
CA PHE A 394 -13.90 2.21 -0.36
C PHE A 394 -15.21 2.94 -0.81
N GLY A 395 -16.15 2.32 -1.54
CA GLY A 395 -17.48 2.92 -1.86
C GLY A 395 -18.58 1.88 -2.12
N LEU A 396 -19.87 2.27 -2.08
CA LEU A 396 -21.05 1.43 -2.41
C LEU A 396 -22.10 2.18 -3.25
N THR A 397 -22.82 1.45 -4.11
CA THR A 397 -24.03 1.86 -4.85
C THR A 397 -25.15 0.84 -4.63
N GLN A 398 -26.43 1.28 -4.67
CA GLN A 398 -27.61 0.40 -4.69
C GLN A 398 -28.58 0.83 -5.81
N ALA A 399 -29.34 -0.15 -6.33
CA ALA A 399 -30.19 -0.03 -7.50
C ALA A 399 -31.48 0.78 -7.26
N THR A 400 -31.81 1.64 -8.25
CA THR A 400 -33.05 2.43 -8.47
C THR A 400 -33.19 3.78 -7.74
N PRO A 401 -33.92 4.78 -8.32
CA PRO A 401 -33.41 6.14 -8.51
C PRO A 401 -33.73 7.07 -7.32
N THR A 402 -32.95 6.97 -6.26
CA THR A 402 -32.68 8.07 -5.31
C THR A 402 -31.21 7.95 -4.90
N PRO A 403 -30.52 9.08 -4.62
CA PRO A 403 -29.06 9.08 -4.56
C PRO A 403 -28.54 8.08 -3.51
N PRO A 404 -27.49 7.31 -3.85
CA PRO A 404 -27.01 6.21 -3.02
C PRO A 404 -26.42 6.70 -1.70
N LEU A 405 -26.74 6.03 -0.59
CA LEU A 405 -25.98 6.14 0.65
C LEU A 405 -24.64 5.40 0.45
N MET A 406 -23.50 6.10 0.60
CA MET A 406 -22.18 5.52 0.41
C MET A 406 -21.59 5.05 1.75
N LEU A 407 -21.09 3.81 1.80
CA LEU A 407 -20.53 3.19 3.00
C LEU A 407 -19.00 3.08 2.84
N LEU A 408 -18.28 3.94 3.56
CA LEU A 408 -16.82 4.03 3.56
C LEU A 408 -16.25 3.42 4.85
N GLY A 409 -16.03 2.10 4.86
CA GLY A 409 -15.21 1.39 5.85
C GLY A 409 -15.78 1.26 7.29
N THR A 410 -15.29 0.25 8.01
CA THR A 410 -15.45 0.11 9.47
C THR A 410 -14.09 0.27 10.11
N HIS A 411 -13.85 1.42 10.72
CA HIS A 411 -12.74 1.63 11.64
C HIS A 411 -13.33 2.01 12.99
N GLU A 412 -12.63 1.71 14.09
CA GLU A 412 -13.01 2.29 15.38
C GLU A 412 -12.61 3.77 15.34
N TRP A 413 -13.60 4.65 15.30
CA TRP A 413 -13.40 6.09 15.28
C TRP A 413 -13.42 6.63 16.72
N HIS A 414 -12.60 7.63 16.98
CA HIS A 414 -12.66 8.41 18.21
C HIS A 414 -13.33 9.75 17.96
N ILE A 415 -14.67 9.79 17.92
CA ILE A 415 -15.34 11.08 18.01
C ILE A 415 -15.14 11.62 19.42
N LYS A 416 -14.32 12.67 19.55
CA LYS A 416 -14.27 13.48 20.75
C LYS A 416 -15.48 14.40 20.75
N LEU A 417 -16.66 13.84 21.01
CA LEU A 417 -17.86 14.64 21.26
C LEU A 417 -17.54 15.51 22.48
N ARG A 418 -17.36 16.81 22.25
CA ARG A 418 -17.37 17.80 23.33
C ARG A 418 -18.76 18.45 23.35
N PRO A 419 -19.81 17.77 23.86
CA PRO A 419 -21.15 18.34 23.96
C PRO A 419 -21.24 19.56 24.90
N ARG A 420 -20.12 20.04 25.46
CA ARG A 420 -20.04 21.20 26.34
C ARG A 420 -19.81 22.55 25.62
N LYS A 421 -19.87 22.61 24.29
CA LYS A 421 -19.84 23.87 23.53
C LYS A 421 -21.03 23.99 22.58
N CYS A 422 -22.24 23.89 23.11
CA CYS A 422 -23.42 24.40 22.40
C CYS A 422 -23.48 25.92 22.63
N SER A 423 -23.73 26.70 21.58
CA SER A 423 -23.93 28.14 21.73
C SER A 423 -25.22 28.42 22.50
N THR A 424 -25.38 29.64 23.02
CA THR A 424 -26.60 30.10 23.70
C THR A 424 -27.87 29.97 22.84
N ASN A 425 -27.73 29.75 21.53
CA ASN A 425 -28.82 29.61 20.56
C ASN A 425 -29.18 28.13 20.27
N SER A 426 -28.80 27.19 21.15
CA SER A 426 -29.11 25.75 21.04
C SER A 426 -28.45 25.02 19.85
N GLN A 427 -27.51 25.64 19.15
CA GLN A 427 -26.73 24.99 18.10
C GLN A 427 -25.48 24.36 18.70
N CYS A 428 -25.38 23.04 18.58
CA CYS A 428 -24.23 22.28 19.05
C CYS A 428 -23.30 22.01 17.87
N ALA A 429 -22.14 22.66 17.86
CA ALA A 429 -21.15 22.42 16.82
C ALA A 429 -20.47 21.05 17.01
N TYR A 430 -20.15 20.40 15.90
CA TYR A 430 -19.25 19.26 15.86
C TYR A 430 -18.05 19.59 14.98
N ASN A 431 -16.95 18.95 15.28
CA ASN A 431 -15.73 19.04 14.51
C ASN A 431 -15.07 17.66 14.54
N GLU A 432 -14.87 17.09 13.36
CA GLU A 432 -14.19 15.82 13.16
C GLU A 432 -12.96 16.04 12.29
N HIS A 433 -11.87 15.41 12.69
CA HIS A 433 -10.62 15.33 11.95
C HIS A 433 -10.23 13.86 11.87
N ASP A 434 -9.86 13.42 10.68
CA ASP A 434 -9.36 12.08 10.41
C ASP A 434 -7.82 12.11 10.39
N ASP A 435 -7.18 10.96 10.56
CA ASP A 435 -5.73 10.79 10.63
C ASP A 435 -5.06 11.11 9.28
N ASP A 436 -5.82 11.09 8.18
CA ASP A 436 -5.42 11.51 6.84
C ASP A 436 -5.53 13.03 6.60
N LYS A 437 -5.84 13.81 7.66
CA LYS A 437 -6.10 15.26 7.67
C LYS A 437 -7.40 15.69 7.00
N SER A 438 -8.25 14.76 6.54
CA SER A 438 -9.62 15.09 6.15
C SER A 438 -10.37 15.61 7.36
N TYR A 439 -11.21 16.63 7.17
CA TYR A 439 -12.00 17.15 8.28
C TYR A 439 -13.41 17.55 7.86
N THR A 440 -14.33 17.52 8.83
CA THR A 440 -15.67 18.08 8.68
C THR A 440 -16.05 18.84 9.94
N VAL A 441 -16.44 20.09 9.76
CA VAL A 441 -16.96 20.97 10.82
C VAL A 441 -18.39 21.33 10.48
N GLY A 442 -19.27 21.26 11.47
CA GLY A 442 -20.68 21.50 11.25
C GLY A 442 -21.50 21.63 12.52
N TYR A 443 -22.82 21.49 12.40
CA TYR A 443 -23.75 21.58 13.52
C TYR A 443 -24.61 20.31 13.61
N PHE A 444 -24.96 19.91 14.84
CA PHE A 444 -25.95 18.87 15.04
C PHE A 444 -27.36 19.38 14.72
N SER A 445 -28.12 18.59 13.99
CA SER A 445 -29.55 18.80 13.73
C SER A 445 -30.37 17.60 14.21
N LYS A 446 -31.68 17.79 14.35
CA LYS A 446 -32.65 16.76 14.76
C LYS A 446 -33.74 16.65 13.72
N GLU A 447 -34.04 15.44 13.24
CA GLU A 447 -35.10 15.21 12.26
C GLU A 447 -35.71 13.81 12.38
N ARG A 448 -36.79 13.54 11.65
CA ARG A 448 -37.35 12.21 11.47
C ARG A 448 -36.56 11.41 10.42
N LEU A 449 -35.78 10.44 10.86
CA LEU A 449 -35.06 9.49 9.99
C LEU A 449 -35.99 8.34 9.59
N THR A 450 -36.13 8.06 8.30
CA THR A 450 -36.84 6.88 7.79
C THR A 450 -35.85 5.95 7.09
N ILE A 451 -35.74 4.71 7.56
CA ILE A 451 -34.92 3.66 6.98
C ILE A 451 -35.87 2.55 6.56
N THR A 452 -35.98 2.29 5.25
CA THR A 452 -36.99 1.38 4.68
C THR A 452 -38.42 1.73 5.16
N SER A 453 -39.08 0.86 5.92
CA SER A 453 -40.40 1.09 6.53
C SER A 453 -40.31 1.65 7.95
N ASP A 454 -39.11 1.77 8.50
CA ASP A 454 -38.88 2.11 9.88
C ASP A 454 -38.62 3.60 10.09
N VAL A 455 -39.43 4.21 10.96
CA VAL A 455 -39.30 5.62 11.32
C VAL A 455 -38.67 5.78 12.71
N VAL A 456 -37.66 6.64 12.81
CA VAL A 456 -36.99 7.08 14.04
C VAL A 456 -37.15 8.60 14.15
N GLY A 457 -37.97 9.05 15.10
CA GLY A 457 -38.20 10.48 15.33
C GLY A 457 -37.09 11.14 16.16
N ASN A 458 -36.94 12.46 16.03
CA ASN A 458 -35.97 13.28 16.77
C ASN A 458 -34.52 12.78 16.66
N PHE A 459 -34.17 12.20 15.52
CA PHE A 459 -32.88 11.63 15.21
C PHE A 459 -31.82 12.73 15.07
N ILE A 460 -30.77 12.67 15.88
CA ILE A 460 -29.65 13.60 15.87
C ILE A 460 -28.61 13.16 14.83
N PHE A 461 -28.22 14.05 13.94
CA PHE A 461 -27.18 13.84 12.93
C PHE A 461 -26.32 15.10 12.75
N GLY A 462 -25.11 14.95 12.21
CA GLY A 462 -24.22 16.09 11.94
C GLY A 462 -24.45 16.64 10.54
N CYS A 463 -24.75 17.94 10.44
CA CYS A 463 -24.81 18.68 9.19
C CYS A 463 -23.46 19.37 8.94
N GLY A 464 -22.74 18.95 7.90
CA GLY A 464 -21.46 19.54 7.53
C GLY A 464 -21.63 20.97 7.04
N GLN A 465 -20.68 21.84 7.38
CA GLN A 465 -20.61 23.23 6.88
C GLN A 465 -19.30 23.47 6.15
N THR A 466 -18.22 22.90 6.64
CA THR A 466 -16.89 22.96 6.02
C THR A 466 -16.32 21.56 6.03
N ASN A 467 -16.21 20.98 4.84
CA ASN A 467 -15.76 19.62 4.64
C ASN A 467 -14.58 19.63 3.66
N GLU A 468 -13.48 19.01 4.03
CA GLU A 468 -12.26 18.91 3.20
C GLU A 468 -11.66 17.51 3.24
N GLY A 469 -10.79 17.24 2.27
CA GLY A 469 -10.26 15.91 2.04
C GLY A 469 -11.36 14.96 1.59
N LEU A 470 -11.40 13.77 2.18
CA LEU A 470 -12.39 12.76 1.85
C LEU A 470 -13.83 13.24 2.09
N PHE A 471 -14.05 14.15 3.05
CA PHE A 471 -15.37 14.73 3.40
C PHE A 471 -15.90 15.76 2.39
N GLY A 472 -15.11 16.22 1.42
CA GLY A 472 -15.50 17.32 0.52
C GLY A 472 -16.76 17.05 -0.34
N GLY A 473 -17.17 15.78 -0.48
CA GLY A 473 -18.33 15.38 -1.27
C GLY A 473 -19.61 15.07 -0.49
N ILE A 474 -19.66 15.31 0.83
CA ILE A 474 -20.82 14.91 1.67
C ILE A 474 -21.53 16.06 2.36
N ASP A 475 -22.82 15.85 2.68
CA ASP A 475 -23.67 16.82 3.35
C ASP A 475 -23.65 16.64 4.90
N GLY A 476 -23.26 15.46 5.40
CA GLY A 476 -23.26 15.20 6.84
C GLY A 476 -22.81 13.80 7.26
N LEU A 477 -22.74 13.60 8.59
CA LEU A 477 -22.28 12.36 9.22
C LEU A 477 -23.39 11.67 10.02
N LEU A 478 -23.47 10.35 9.88
CA LEU A 478 -24.33 9.45 10.63
C LEU A 478 -23.48 8.43 11.40
N GLY A 479 -23.83 8.12 12.65
CA GLY A 479 -23.06 7.19 13.47
C GLY A 479 -23.58 5.78 13.58
N LEU A 480 -22.71 4.82 13.91
CA LEU A 480 -23.01 3.41 14.14
C LEU A 480 -22.29 2.87 15.39
N GLY A 481 -21.47 3.68 16.07
CA GLY A 481 -20.76 3.21 17.27
C GLY A 481 -21.59 3.27 18.55
N ARG A 482 -20.92 3.32 19.72
CA ARG A 482 -21.57 3.21 21.04
C ARG A 482 -21.93 4.56 21.68
N GLY A 483 -21.59 5.68 21.01
CA GLY A 483 -21.92 7.02 21.49
C GLY A 483 -23.42 7.31 21.45
N GLN A 484 -23.89 8.23 22.31
CA GLN A 484 -25.33 8.53 22.45
C GLN A 484 -25.98 9.09 21.17
N VAL A 485 -25.19 9.68 20.29
CA VAL A 485 -25.63 10.23 19.00
C VAL A 485 -25.46 9.24 17.83
N SER A 486 -25.11 7.98 18.07
CA SER A 486 -25.06 6.98 16.99
C SER A 486 -26.46 6.46 16.64
N LEU A 487 -26.64 6.02 15.39
CA LEU A 487 -27.87 5.42 14.89
C LEU A 487 -28.36 4.28 15.77
N VAL A 488 -27.47 3.34 16.08
CA VAL A 488 -27.81 2.12 16.82
C VAL A 488 -28.17 2.41 18.28
N GLN A 489 -27.67 3.51 18.83
CA GLN A 489 -27.97 3.97 20.19
C GLN A 489 -29.26 4.81 20.21
N GLN A 490 -29.46 5.72 19.26
CA GLN A 490 -30.68 6.52 19.13
C GLN A 490 -31.91 5.68 18.74
N ALA A 491 -31.72 4.65 17.92
CA ALA A 491 -32.76 3.71 17.50
C ALA A 491 -32.78 2.41 18.33
N THR A 492 -32.26 2.45 19.57
CA THR A 492 -32.18 1.28 20.47
C THR A 492 -33.51 0.55 20.62
N GLN A 493 -34.63 1.28 20.73
CA GLN A 493 -35.94 0.65 20.93
C GLN A 493 -36.30 -0.29 19.78
N LYS A 494 -35.86 0.04 18.57
CA LYS A 494 -36.16 -0.67 17.33
C LYS A 494 -35.11 -1.73 16.99
N TYR A 495 -33.83 -1.36 17.02
CA TYR A 495 -32.74 -2.22 16.57
C TYR A 495 -31.96 -2.88 17.70
N LYS A 496 -32.38 -2.69 18.96
CA LYS A 496 -31.79 -3.31 20.16
C LYS A 496 -30.26 -3.17 20.27
N LYS A 497 -29.70 -2.12 19.65
CA LYS A 497 -28.25 -1.83 19.54
C LYS A 497 -27.44 -2.85 18.74
N PHE A 498 -28.09 -3.59 17.84
CA PHE A 498 -27.42 -4.52 16.91
C PHE A 498 -27.43 -3.97 15.49
N PHE A 499 -26.34 -4.17 14.78
CA PHE A 499 -26.29 -4.01 13.33
C PHE A 499 -25.29 -5.03 12.76
N PRO A 500 -25.75 -6.16 12.20
CA PRO A 500 -24.87 -7.03 11.44
C PRO A 500 -24.55 -6.36 10.10
N TYR A 501 -23.30 -6.50 9.67
CA TYR A 501 -22.86 -6.08 8.36
C TYR A 501 -22.02 -7.19 7.74
N CYS A 502 -22.05 -7.26 6.41
CA CYS A 502 -21.15 -8.09 5.63
C CYS A 502 -20.40 -7.19 4.68
N LEU A 503 -19.09 -7.20 4.85
CA LEU A 503 -18.20 -6.53 3.94
C LEU A 503 -18.07 -7.39 2.69
N PRO A 504 -18.26 -6.79 1.50
CA PRO A 504 -18.05 -7.50 0.27
C PRO A 504 -16.57 -7.85 0.15
N SER A 505 -16.25 -9.03 -0.38
CA SER A 505 -14.87 -9.47 -0.59
C SER A 505 -14.16 -8.73 -1.73
N THR A 506 -14.89 -7.93 -2.53
CA THR A 506 -14.38 -7.13 -3.65
C THR A 506 -15.04 -5.75 -3.70
N ILE A 507 -14.36 -4.75 -4.29
CA ILE A 507 -14.89 -3.38 -4.48
C ILE A 507 -16.06 -3.29 -5.47
N SER A 508 -16.26 -4.33 -6.29
CA SER A 508 -17.35 -4.44 -7.26
C SER A 508 -18.60 -5.12 -6.69
N SER A 509 -18.49 -5.74 -5.51
CA SER A 509 -19.58 -6.44 -4.86
C SER A 509 -20.29 -5.55 -3.85
N THR A 510 -21.60 -5.68 -3.75
CA THR A 510 -22.40 -4.89 -2.80
C THR A 510 -22.35 -5.53 -1.42
N GLY A 511 -21.83 -4.80 -0.44
CA GLY A 511 -21.94 -5.15 0.97
C GLY A 511 -23.36 -4.93 1.48
N TYR A 512 -23.70 -5.56 2.60
CA TYR A 512 -24.99 -5.34 3.24
C TYR A 512 -24.80 -4.93 4.69
N LEU A 513 -25.59 -3.96 5.14
CA LEU A 513 -25.72 -3.58 6.53
C LEU A 513 -27.21 -3.70 6.88
N THR A 514 -27.49 -4.47 7.93
CA THR A 514 -28.83 -4.62 8.47
C THR A 514 -28.86 -4.02 9.88
N LEU A 515 -30.00 -3.47 10.27
CA LEU A 515 -30.21 -2.95 11.62
C LEU A 515 -31.11 -3.90 12.41
N GLY A 516 -30.77 -4.16 13.67
CA GLY A 516 -31.50 -5.08 14.52
C GLY A 516 -30.88 -6.47 14.61
N LYS A 517 -31.38 -7.25 15.57
CA LYS A 517 -31.10 -8.68 15.69
C LYS A 517 -32.19 -9.42 14.92
N SER A 518 -31.86 -9.98 13.76
CA SER A 518 -32.77 -10.85 13.02
C SER A 518 -32.96 -12.17 13.79
N SER A 519 -34.20 -12.67 13.82
CA SER A 519 -34.56 -13.99 14.37
C SER A 519 -34.02 -15.17 13.55
N GLU A 520 -33.49 -14.91 12.35
CA GLU A 520 -32.98 -15.90 11.39
C GLU A 520 -31.44 -15.92 11.33
N LEU A 521 -30.75 -15.22 12.23
CA LEU A 521 -29.29 -15.21 12.26
C LEU A 521 -28.78 -16.57 12.78
N SER A 522 -28.23 -17.37 11.86
CA SER A 522 -27.59 -18.67 12.12
C SER A 522 -26.67 -18.65 13.34
N SER A 523 -26.69 -19.73 14.11
CA SER A 523 -25.77 -19.96 15.26
C SER A 523 -24.29 -19.99 14.87
N SER A 524 -23.97 -20.03 13.57
CA SER A 524 -22.60 -19.94 13.02
C SER A 524 -22.06 -18.51 12.93
N LEU A 525 -22.90 -17.48 13.14
CA LEU A 525 -22.46 -16.08 13.04
C LEU A 525 -21.71 -15.66 14.31
N LYS A 526 -20.44 -15.28 14.12
CA LYS A 526 -19.58 -14.76 15.18
C LYS A 526 -19.75 -13.25 15.27
N PHE A 527 -20.19 -12.78 16.42
CA PHE A 527 -20.33 -11.35 16.69
C PHE A 527 -19.09 -10.83 17.41
N THR A 528 -18.49 -9.76 16.89
CA THR A 528 -17.37 -9.08 17.54
C THR A 528 -17.90 -7.91 18.35
N PRO A 529 -17.67 -7.85 19.67
CA PRO A 529 -18.04 -6.69 20.47
C PRO A 529 -17.17 -5.48 20.09
N MET A 530 -17.78 -4.31 19.89
CA MET A 530 -17.04 -3.05 19.71
C MET A 530 -16.27 -2.70 21.00
N VAL A 531 -14.95 -2.48 20.87
CA VAL A 531 -14.02 -2.31 21.99
C VAL A 531 -14.24 -0.92 22.63
N MET A 532 -14.15 -0.85 23.96
CA MET A 532 -14.05 0.42 24.69
C MET A 532 -12.57 0.68 24.97
N LEU A 533 -11.99 1.67 24.31
CA LEU A 533 -10.67 2.20 24.69
C LEU A 533 -10.87 3.27 25.77
N SER A 534 -9.98 3.31 26.76
CA SER A 534 -10.07 4.09 28.01
C SER A 534 -10.04 5.62 27.86
N LEU A 535 -10.14 6.16 26.65
CA LEU A 535 -10.05 7.60 26.35
C LEU A 535 -11.23 8.20 25.57
N GLY A 536 -12.32 7.48 25.30
CA GLY A 536 -13.51 8.08 24.68
C GLY A 536 -14.54 7.11 24.09
N GLN A 537 -15.69 7.64 23.68
CA GLN A 537 -16.78 6.87 23.06
C GLN A 537 -16.37 6.41 21.65
N SER A 538 -16.39 5.10 21.39
CA SER A 538 -16.11 4.52 20.07
C SER A 538 -17.26 4.81 19.10
N PHE A 539 -16.95 5.31 17.91
CA PHE A 539 -17.91 5.61 16.84
C PHE A 539 -17.61 4.75 15.58
N CYS A 540 -18.58 4.64 14.67
CA CYS A 540 -18.49 4.06 13.31
C CYS A 540 -19.28 5.01 12.38
N GLY A 541 -18.68 5.67 11.40
CA GLY A 541 -19.39 6.64 10.55
C GLY A 541 -20.08 6.03 9.34
N LEU A 542 -21.23 6.58 8.96
CA LEU A 542 -21.91 6.46 7.67
C LEU A 542 -21.96 7.85 7.05
N TRP A 543 -21.71 7.91 5.75
CA TRP A 543 -21.60 9.15 4.98
C TRP A 543 -22.95 9.41 4.31
N VAL A 544 -23.49 10.62 4.47
CA VAL A 544 -24.79 11.00 3.89
C VAL A 544 -24.55 11.94 2.69
N LEU A 545 -25.09 11.56 1.51
CA LEU A 545 -25.00 12.26 0.22
C LEU A 545 -26.34 12.93 -0.19
#